data_AF-A0A5P2CEB2-F1
#
_entry.id   AF-A0A5P2CEB2-F1
#
_cell.length_a   1.000
_cell.length_b   1.000
_cell.length_c   1.000
_cell.angle_alpha   90.00
_cell.angle_beta   90.00
_cell.angle_gamma   90.00
#
_symmetry.space_group_name_H-M   'P 1'
#
loop_
_entity.id
_entity.type
_entity.pdbx_description
1 polymer ?
#
loop_
_entity_poly.entity_id
_entity_poly.type
_entity_poly.pdbx_seq_one_letter_code
_entity_poly.pdbx_strand_id
1 'polypeptide(L)' 'MDAAERRTALLRIERGQASDEELAAVAVTLLSLAAGRPPGGEDRPHAPRRSEAWRPPEAARAYRAPHSWR' A
#
# COMPACT_ATOMS: atom_id res chain seq x y z
N MET A 1 12.57 12.18 16.34
CA MET A 1 11.71 10.99 16.28
C MET A 1 12.50 9.85 15.69
N ASP A 2 12.84 8.92 16.58
CA ASP A 2 13.95 7.98 16.49
C ASP A 2 13.68 6.89 15.44
N ALA A 3 14.71 6.50 14.68
CA ALA A 3 14.59 5.47 13.65
C ALA A 3 14.25 4.08 14.23
N ALA A 4 14.47 3.91 15.54
CA ALA A 4 14.11 2.72 16.29
C ALA A 4 12.60 2.52 16.45
N GLU A 5 11.80 3.59 16.50
CA GLU A 5 10.34 3.54 16.71
C GLU A 5 9.59 3.14 15.43
N ARG A 6 10.16 3.46 14.26
CA ARG A 6 9.68 3.00 12.95
C ARG A 6 9.71 1.48 12.79
N ARG A 7 10.47 0.78 13.62
CA ARG A 7 10.77 -0.64 13.46
C ARG A 7 9.68 -1.56 14.01
N THR A 8 8.61 -1.01 14.58
CA THR A 8 7.54 -1.80 15.22
C THR A 8 6.14 -1.50 14.68
N ALA A 9 5.98 -0.53 13.77
CA ALA A 9 4.69 -0.26 13.14
C ALA A 9 4.48 -1.18 11.91
N LEU A 10 3.49 -2.08 11.99
CA LEU A 10 3.16 -3.03 10.91
C LEU A 10 2.60 -2.36 9.66
N LEU A 11 1.91 -1.22 9.82
CA LEU A 11 1.30 -0.43 8.75
C LEU A 11 1.59 1.06 8.98
N ARG A 12 1.88 1.80 7.91
CA ARG A 12 2.05 3.27 7.93
C ARG A 12 0.85 3.92 7.27
N ILE A 13 0.26 4.90 7.95
CA ILE A 13 -0.84 5.72 7.40
C ILE A 13 -0.23 6.99 6.80
N GLU A 14 -0.39 7.18 5.49
CA GLU A 14 0.12 8.36 4.79
C GLU A 14 -0.78 9.58 4.96
N ARG A 15 -2.10 9.37 4.98
CA ARG A 15 -3.10 10.44 5.02
C ARG A 15 -4.34 9.98 5.78
N GLY A 16 -4.99 10.93 6.46
CA GLY A 16 -6.19 10.68 7.24
C GLY A 16 -5.91 9.88 8.52
N GLN A 17 -6.96 9.31 9.09
CA GLN A 17 -6.90 8.35 10.18
C GLN A 17 -7.61 7.08 9.70
N ALA A 18 -7.11 5.92 10.09
CA ALA A 18 -7.79 4.65 9.88
C ALA A 18 -8.37 4.20 11.22
N SER A 19 -9.62 3.75 11.19
CA SER A 19 -10.21 3.06 12.33
C SER A 19 -9.57 1.68 12.54
N ASP A 20 -9.73 1.13 13.74
CA ASP A 20 -9.25 -0.22 14.06
C ASP A 20 -9.86 -1.29 13.13
N GLU A 21 -11.12 -1.11 12.73
CA GLU A 21 -11.82 -2.00 11.80
C GLU A 21 -11.18 -1.96 10.41
N GLU A 22 -10.87 -0.77 9.89
CA GLU A 22 -10.21 -0.62 8.60
C GLU A 22 -8.80 -1.20 8.62
N LEU A 23 -8.04 -0.99 9.71
CA LEU A 23 -6.72 -1.60 9.90
C LEU A 23 -6.80 -3.12 9.93
N ALA A 24 -7.79 -3.68 10.65
CA ALA A 24 -8.03 -5.11 10.70
C ALA A 24 -8.38 -5.68 9.33
N ALA A 25 -9.24 -5.01 8.57
CA ALA A 25 -9.61 -5.43 7.22
C ALA A 25 -8.40 -5.50 6.28
N VAL A 26 -7.51 -4.50 6.33
CA VAL A 26 -6.26 -4.50 5.56
C VAL A 26 -5.35 -5.65 6.02
N ALA A 27 -5.17 -5.84 7.32
CA ALA A 27 -4.35 -6.92 7.85
C ALA A 27 -4.85 -8.32 7.43
N VAL A 28 -6.15 -8.59 7.57
CA VAL A 28 -6.79 -9.84 7.14
C VAL A 28 -6.60 -10.07 5.64
N THR A 29 -6.76 -9.02 4.84
CA THR A 29 -6.55 -9.10 3.40
C THR A 29 -5.12 -9.50 3.07
N LEU A 30 -4.12 -8.84 3.68
CA LEU A 30 -2.71 -9.15 3.44
C LEU A 30 -2.35 -10.57 3.88
N LEU A 31 -2.85 -11.02 5.04
CA LEU A 31 -2.62 -12.38 5.53
C LEU A 31 -3.28 -13.43 4.62
N SER A 32 -4.49 -13.18 4.13
CA SER A 32 -5.18 -14.07 3.21
C SER A 32 -4.42 -14.20 1.88
N LEU A 33 -3.91 -13.09 1.35
CA LEU A 33 -3.07 -13.08 0.15
C LEU A 33 -1.74 -13.81 0.37
N ALA A 34 -1.14 -13.68 1.55
CA ALA A 34 0.08 -14.39 1.90
C ALA A 34 -0.15 -15.90 2.00
N ALA A 35 -1.26 -16.33 2.63
CA ALA A 35 -1.65 -17.72 2.75
C ALA A 35 -1.96 -18.39 1.40
N GLY A 36 -2.48 -17.61 0.43
CA GLY A 36 -2.76 -18.10 -0.92
C GLY A 36 -1.54 -18.18 -1.85
N ARG A 37 -0.32 -17.84 -1.39
CA ARG A 37 0.88 -17.86 -2.23
C ARG A 37 1.45 -19.29 -2.32
N PRO A 38 1.61 -19.87 -3.53
CA PRO A 38 2.17 -21.21 -3.67
C PRO A 38 3.64 -21.26 -3.25
N PRO A 39 4.09 -22.35 -2.61
CA PRO A 39 5.51 -22.55 -2.25
C PRO A 39 6.33 -22.68 -3.55
N GLY A 40 7.34 -21.82 -3.73
CA GLY A 40 8.16 -21.73 -4.95
C GLY A 40 7.93 -20.50 -5.84
N GLY A 41 7.14 -19.51 -5.38
CA GLY A 41 6.82 -18.29 -6.11
C GLY A 41 7.94 -17.24 -6.24
N GLU A 42 9.22 -17.60 -6.10
CA GLU A 42 10.36 -16.70 -6.34
C GLU A 42 10.84 -16.72 -7.80
N ASP A 43 10.54 -17.79 -8.56
CA ASP A 43 11.01 -17.97 -9.95
C ASP A 43 9.97 -17.60 -11.02
N ARG A 44 9.06 -16.67 -10.74
CA ARG A 44 8.33 -16.03 -11.84
C ARG A 44 9.22 -14.89 -12.34
N PRO A 45 9.72 -14.90 -13.59
CA PRO A 45 10.42 -13.74 -14.12
C PRO A 45 9.51 -12.55 -13.87
N HIS A 46 10.10 -11.50 -13.30
CA HIS A 46 9.44 -10.27 -12.91
C HIS A 46 8.88 -9.61 -14.16
N ALA A 47 7.81 -10.17 -14.73
CA ALA A 47 6.91 -9.46 -15.60
C ALA A 47 6.58 -8.24 -14.76
N PRO A 48 6.95 -7.02 -15.19
CA PRO A 48 6.62 -5.84 -14.43
C PRO A 48 5.13 -5.95 -14.24
N ARG A 49 4.70 -6.21 -12.99
CA ARG A 49 3.31 -6.11 -12.60
C ARG A 49 3.01 -4.70 -13.03
N ARG A 50 2.39 -4.55 -14.20
CA ARG A 50 2.01 -3.26 -14.68
C ARG A 50 1.10 -2.82 -13.55
N SER A 51 1.59 -1.85 -12.80
CA SER A 51 0.80 -1.08 -11.89
C SER A 51 -0.21 -0.42 -12.83
N GLU A 52 -1.23 -1.19 -13.25
CA GLU A 52 -2.46 -0.69 -13.82
C GLU A 52 -3.18 -0.07 -12.63
N ALA A 53 -2.53 0.93 -12.05
CA ALA A 53 -2.68 2.31 -12.43
C ALA A 53 -4.02 2.65 -11.84
N TRP A 54 -4.01 2.93 -10.54
CA TRP A 54 -4.80 4.01 -10.01
C TRP A 54 -4.66 5.17 -11.00
N ARG A 55 -5.56 5.20 -11.98
CA ARG A 55 -5.68 6.23 -12.98
C ARG A 55 -6.56 7.25 -12.30
N PRO A 56 -6.01 8.40 -11.88
CA PRO A 56 -6.85 9.46 -11.38
C PRO A 56 -7.91 9.75 -12.46
N PRO A 57 -9.20 9.83 -12.13
CA PRO A 57 -10.22 10.24 -13.10
C PRO A 57 -9.76 11.56 -13.73
N GLU A 58 -10.01 11.78 -15.02
CA GLU A 58 -9.43 12.89 -15.81
C GLU A 58 -9.63 14.28 -15.17
N ALA A 59 -10.58 14.43 -14.25
CA ALA A 59 -10.75 15.58 -13.36
C ALA A 59 -9.52 15.92 -12.48
N ALA A 60 -8.63 14.97 -12.22
CA ALA A 60 -7.38 15.16 -11.45
C ALA A 60 -6.23 15.72 -12.31
N ARG A 61 -6.46 16.00 -13.59
CA ARG A 61 -5.52 16.67 -14.49
C ARG A 61 -5.51 18.21 -14.33
N ALA A 62 -6.40 18.74 -13.48
CA ALA A 62 -6.30 20.09 -12.96
C ALA A 62 -5.08 20.21 -12.02
N TYR A 63 -4.39 21.35 -12.09
CA TYR A 63 -3.13 21.65 -11.39
C TYR A 63 -3.03 21.07 -9.97
N ARG A 64 -1.93 20.35 -9.68
CA ARG A 64 -1.55 19.84 -8.36
C ARG A 64 -0.43 20.71 -7.79
N ALA A 65 -0.68 21.34 -6.64
CA ALA A 65 0.33 22.14 -5.95
C ALA A 65 1.54 21.28 -5.50
N PRO A 66 2.76 21.83 -5.44
CA PRO A 66 4.00 21.08 -5.15
C PRO A 66 4.07 20.34 -3.80
N HIS A 67 3.11 20.57 -2.91
CA HIS A 67 2.99 19.98 -1.58
C HIS A 67 1.82 18.99 -1.50
N SER A 68 1.21 18.64 -2.64
CA SER A 68 0.06 17.74 -2.72
C SER A 68 0.37 16.28 -2.41
N TRP A 69 1.65 15.91 -2.32
CA TRP A 69 2.11 14.56 -1.96
C TRP A 69 2.88 14.51 -0.65
N ARG A 70 2.71 15.51 0.21
CA ARG A 70 3.02 15.32 1.63
C ARG A 70 1.92 14.54 2.33
#